data_AF-A0A096LS92-F1
#
_entry.id   AF-A0A096LS92-F1
#
_cell.length_a   1.000
_cell.length_b   1.000
_cell.length_c   1.000
_cell.angle_alpha   90.00
_cell.angle_beta   90.00
_cell.angle_gamma   90.00
#
_symmetry.space_group_name_H-M   'P 1'
#
loop_
_entity.id
_entity.type
_entity.pdbx_description
1 polymer ?
#
loop_
_entity_poly.entity_id
_entity_poly.type
_entity_poly.pdbx_seq_one_letter_code
_entity_poly.pdbx_strand_id
1 'polypeptide(L)'
;MFLEAGKHVCVEYPMALSYQAAAQLWDLAQKKGVVLHEEHIELLTEDYKQLKKEVEGKTLLEGSLHFAGGALKPGFGFPAFSGIARLSWLVDLFGELSVRAATFEEDAKQGYSKMTAQLLTSDSKPLTWIEERQAGLPRTKKINFVFDGFTLTQIPPAPRGTVGLFMQDLILFSAKLSGQVSTEELDRERVRILHCLGLAQKIQELCKS
;
A
#
# COMPACT_ATOMS: atom_id res chain seq x y z
N MET A 1 8.40 20.65 14.01
CA MET A 1 7.59 19.70 13.22
C MET A 1 6.10 19.84 13.60
N PHE A 2 5.12 19.66 12.69
CA PHE A 2 3.69 19.96 12.96
C PHE A 2 3.10 19.22 14.18
N LEU A 3 3.42 17.92 14.35
CA LEU A 3 3.00 17.14 15.51
C LEU A 3 3.55 17.69 16.83
N GLU A 4 4.81 18.16 16.85
CA GLU A 4 5.41 18.75 18.06
C GLU A 4 4.65 19.99 18.52
N ALA A 5 4.14 20.76 17.56
CA ALA A 5 3.31 21.94 17.77
C ALA A 5 1.84 21.61 18.10
N GLY A 6 1.51 20.35 18.36
CA GLY A 6 0.16 19.91 18.74
C GLY A 6 -0.85 20.03 17.60
N LYS A 7 -0.41 19.90 16.34
CA LYS A 7 -1.30 19.91 15.18
C LYS A 7 -1.66 18.49 14.77
N HIS A 8 -2.93 18.29 14.40
CA HIS A 8 -3.34 17.12 13.62
C HIS A 8 -2.66 17.17 12.24
N VAL A 9 -2.30 16.01 11.70
CA VAL A 9 -1.59 15.89 10.43
C VAL A 9 -2.29 14.88 9.54
N CYS A 10 -2.61 15.29 8.32
CA CYS A 10 -2.96 14.43 7.20
C CYS A 10 -1.82 14.52 6.17
N VAL A 11 -1.32 13.38 5.70
CA VAL A 11 -0.19 13.28 4.77
C VAL A 11 -0.45 12.21 3.72
N GLU A 12 -0.06 12.45 2.46
CA GLU A 12 -0.12 11.45 1.39
C GLU A 12 0.88 10.30 1.65
N TYR A 13 0.55 9.08 1.23
CA TYR A 13 1.49 7.98 1.31
C TYR A 13 2.74 8.21 0.42
N PRO A 14 3.90 7.68 0.82
CA PRO A 14 4.20 7.15 2.14
C PRO A 14 4.48 8.29 3.14
N MET A 15 4.00 8.17 4.37
CA MET A 15 4.23 9.15 5.44
C MET A 15 5.72 9.28 5.82
N ALA A 16 6.48 8.21 5.60
CA ALA A 16 7.92 8.17 5.81
C ALA A 16 8.58 7.11 4.91
N LEU A 17 9.88 7.31 4.63
CA LEU A 17 10.70 6.36 3.86
C LEU A 17 11.49 5.37 4.74
N SER A 18 11.03 5.15 5.97
CA SER A 18 11.51 4.09 6.85
C SER A 18 10.44 3.73 7.88
N TYR A 19 10.41 2.45 8.28
CA TYR A 19 9.53 1.98 9.34
C TYR A 19 9.76 2.72 10.67
N GLN A 20 11.01 2.90 11.06
CA GLN A 20 11.37 3.51 12.35
C GLN A 20 10.86 4.96 12.45
N ALA A 21 11.01 5.76 11.38
CA ALA A 21 10.52 7.13 11.37
C ALA A 21 8.99 7.17 11.47
N ALA A 22 8.28 6.29 10.75
CA ALA A 22 6.82 6.21 10.85
C ALA A 22 6.36 5.83 12.26
N ALA A 23 6.98 4.82 12.88
CA ALA A 23 6.68 4.42 14.26
C ALA A 23 6.87 5.58 15.25
N GLN A 24 7.98 6.32 15.13
CA GLN A 24 8.24 7.50 15.96
C GLN A 24 7.21 8.62 15.76
N LEU A 25 6.72 8.83 14.54
CA LEU A 25 5.67 9.81 14.26
C LEU A 25 4.34 9.40 14.91
N TRP A 26 3.99 8.11 14.86
CA TRP A 26 2.81 7.58 15.55
C TRP A 26 2.91 7.73 17.06
N ASP A 27 4.04 7.35 17.66
CA ASP A 27 4.28 7.51 19.10
C ASP A 27 4.19 8.99 19.53
N LEU A 28 4.74 9.90 18.72
CA LEU A 28 4.65 11.33 18.97
C LEU A 28 3.20 11.83 18.87
N ALA A 29 2.45 11.42 17.85
CA ALA A 29 1.05 11.79 17.68
C ALA A 29 0.19 11.33 18.86
N GLN A 30 0.39 10.08 19.31
CA GLN A 30 -0.26 9.53 20.49
C GLN A 30 0.11 10.32 21.76
N LYS A 31 1.40 10.59 22.00
CA LYS A 31 1.87 11.37 23.14
C LYS A 31 1.29 12.80 23.16
N LYS A 32 1.06 13.38 21.98
CA LYS A 32 0.50 14.73 21.82
C LYS A 32 -1.03 14.74 21.83
N GLY A 33 -1.68 13.58 21.81
CA GLY A 33 -3.15 13.48 21.72
C GLY A 33 -3.70 14.04 20.40
N VAL A 34 -2.94 13.93 19.31
CA VAL A 34 -3.34 14.43 17.98
C VAL A 34 -3.53 13.28 17.00
N VAL A 35 -4.30 13.54 15.96
CA VAL A 35 -4.54 12.60 14.86
C VAL A 35 -3.39 12.70 13.86
N LEU A 36 -2.80 11.55 13.55
CA LEU A 36 -1.93 11.35 12.40
C LEU A 36 -2.68 10.46 11.41
N HIS A 37 -2.84 10.93 10.18
CA HIS A 37 -3.54 10.24 9.11
C HIS A 37 -2.62 10.14 7.90
N GLU A 38 -2.40 8.92 7.41
CA GLU A 38 -1.77 8.66 6.12
C GLU A 38 -2.88 8.34 5.11
N GLU A 39 -3.01 9.15 4.07
CA GLU A 39 -3.99 8.96 3.01
C GLU A 39 -3.68 7.66 2.26
N HIS A 40 -4.71 6.85 2.02
CA HIS A 40 -4.63 5.60 1.24
C HIS A 40 -5.80 5.48 0.25
N ILE A 41 -5.93 6.44 -0.66
CA ILE A 41 -7.01 6.51 -1.65
C ILE A 41 -7.13 5.27 -2.56
N GLU A 42 -6.06 4.49 -2.70
CA GLU A 42 -6.09 3.24 -3.46
C GLU A 42 -7.09 2.23 -2.87
N LEU A 43 -7.34 2.28 -1.56
CA LEU A 43 -8.30 1.42 -0.86
C LEU A 43 -9.73 1.96 -0.98
N LEU A 44 -9.90 3.18 -1.49
CA LEU A 44 -11.19 3.85 -1.65
C LEU A 44 -11.73 3.76 -3.08
N THR A 45 -10.93 3.28 -4.03
CA THR A 45 -11.37 3.09 -5.41
C THR A 45 -12.49 2.05 -5.51
N GLU A 46 -13.47 2.31 -6.37
CA GLU A 46 -14.59 1.37 -6.58
C GLU A 46 -14.11 0.02 -7.13
N ASP A 47 -13.13 0.02 -8.03
CA ASP A 47 -12.51 -1.20 -8.56
C ASP A 47 -11.89 -2.04 -7.43
N TYR A 48 -11.24 -1.40 -6.43
CA TYR A 48 -10.73 -2.10 -5.26
C TYR A 48 -11.85 -2.67 -4.39
N LYS A 49 -12.89 -1.88 -4.10
CA LYS A 49 -14.02 -2.34 -3.28
C LYS A 49 -14.70 -3.56 -3.92
N GLN A 50 -14.84 -3.55 -5.24
CA GLN A 50 -15.38 -4.67 -6.00
C GLN A 50 -14.45 -5.89 -5.97
N LEU A 51 -13.15 -5.69 -6.16
CA LEU A 51 -12.14 -6.76 -6.02
C LEU A 51 -12.19 -7.40 -4.63
N LYS A 52 -12.22 -6.58 -3.57
CA LYS A 52 -12.29 -7.03 -2.18
C LYS A 52 -13.52 -7.89 -1.93
N LYS A 53 -14.69 -7.46 -2.42
CA LYS A 53 -15.94 -8.23 -2.34
C LYS A 53 -15.87 -9.56 -3.08
N GLU A 54 -15.20 -9.61 -4.23
CA GLU A 54 -15.12 -10.82 -5.05
C GLU A 54 -14.23 -11.91 -4.43
N VAL A 55 -13.17 -11.50 -3.74
CA VAL A 55 -12.23 -12.43 -3.08
C VAL A 55 -12.57 -12.72 -1.62
N GLU A 56 -13.56 -12.04 -1.05
CA GLU A 56 -13.98 -12.23 0.33
C GLU A 56 -14.40 -13.68 0.60
N GLY A 57 -13.81 -14.27 1.64
CA GLY A 57 -14.06 -15.66 2.03
C GLY A 57 -13.51 -16.72 1.06
N LYS A 58 -12.68 -16.33 0.07
CA LYS A 58 -12.05 -17.25 -0.87
C LYS A 58 -10.64 -17.64 -0.40
N THR A 59 -10.26 -18.88 -0.63
CA THR A 59 -8.93 -19.39 -0.27
C THR A 59 -7.95 -19.14 -1.40
N LEU A 60 -6.99 -18.24 -1.20
CA LEU A 60 -5.89 -18.00 -2.14
C LEU A 60 -4.97 -19.24 -2.20
N LEU A 61 -4.52 -19.59 -3.40
CA LEU A 61 -3.49 -20.61 -3.63
C LEU A 61 -2.16 -19.95 -3.95
N GLU A 62 -2.17 -18.97 -4.85
CA GLU A 62 -1.03 -18.12 -5.20
C GLU A 62 -1.51 -16.84 -5.90
N GLY A 63 -0.64 -15.84 -6.03
CA GLY A 63 -1.03 -14.67 -6.81
C GLY A 63 0.09 -13.74 -7.23
N SER A 64 -0.23 -12.81 -8.12
CA SER A 64 0.66 -11.73 -8.50
C SER A 64 -0.08 -10.43 -8.74
N LEU A 65 0.59 -9.32 -8.44
CA LEU A 65 0.17 -7.98 -8.77
C LEU A 65 1.34 -7.24 -9.42
N HIS A 66 1.15 -6.83 -10.67
CA HIS A 66 2.13 -6.06 -11.44
C HIS A 66 1.57 -4.67 -11.75
N PHE A 67 2.25 -3.63 -11.27
CA PHE A 67 2.03 -2.26 -11.69
C PHE A 67 3.15 -1.80 -12.62
N ALA A 68 2.78 -1.25 -13.78
CA ALA A 68 3.69 -0.59 -14.70
C ALA A 68 3.28 0.87 -14.92
N GLY A 69 4.25 1.76 -15.12
CA GLY A 69 3.95 3.15 -15.49
C GLY A 69 5.18 3.97 -15.84
N GLY A 70 4.95 5.25 -16.13
CA GLY A 70 6.01 6.21 -16.42
C GLY A 70 7.10 6.27 -15.35
N ALA A 71 8.32 6.63 -15.76
CA ALA A 71 9.44 6.89 -14.86
C ALA A 71 9.06 7.90 -13.76
N LEU A 72 9.50 7.63 -12.52
CA LEU A 72 9.33 8.54 -11.40
C LEU A 72 10.46 9.57 -11.37
N LYS A 73 10.16 10.77 -10.88
CA LYS A 73 11.21 11.78 -10.65
C LYS A 73 12.09 11.34 -9.47
N PRO A 74 13.35 11.81 -9.40
CA PRO A 74 14.16 11.63 -8.19
C PRO A 74 13.45 12.17 -6.95
N GLY A 75 13.67 11.53 -5.79
CA GLY A 75 13.14 11.96 -4.49
C GLY A 75 11.86 11.26 -4.02
N PHE A 76 11.24 10.41 -4.85
CA PHE A 76 10.05 9.63 -4.46
C PHE A 76 10.37 8.42 -3.54
N GLY A 77 11.65 8.17 -3.25
CA GLY A 77 12.09 7.02 -2.48
C GLY A 77 12.17 5.74 -3.31
N PHE A 78 12.53 4.64 -2.65
CA PHE A 78 12.68 3.33 -3.29
C PHE A 78 11.32 2.81 -3.79
N PRO A 79 11.25 1.97 -4.85
CA PRO A 79 9.98 1.48 -5.42
C PRO A 79 9.02 0.85 -4.41
N ALA A 80 9.53 0.16 -3.38
CA ALA A 80 8.67 -0.42 -2.35
C ALA A 80 7.93 0.64 -1.51
N PHE A 81 8.47 1.86 -1.38
CA PHE A 81 7.81 2.98 -0.69
C PHE A 81 6.95 3.81 -1.64
N SER A 82 7.48 4.22 -2.80
CA SER A 82 6.69 4.99 -3.78
C SER A 82 5.54 4.18 -4.41
N GLY A 83 5.68 2.86 -4.44
CA GLY A 83 4.68 1.91 -4.92
C GLY A 83 3.78 1.32 -3.82
N ILE A 84 3.89 1.78 -2.56
CA ILE A 84 3.32 1.10 -1.39
C ILE A 84 1.81 0.86 -1.49
N ALA A 85 1.06 1.69 -2.22
CA ALA A 85 -0.35 1.46 -2.51
C ALA A 85 -0.66 0.05 -3.05
N ARG A 86 0.23 -0.57 -3.83
CA ARG A 86 0.02 -1.95 -4.31
C ARG A 86 0.25 -2.98 -3.22
N LEU A 87 1.18 -2.72 -2.32
CA LEU A 87 1.40 -3.53 -1.13
C LEU A 87 0.21 -3.41 -0.16
N SER A 88 -0.35 -2.20 0.01
CA SER A 88 -1.56 -1.96 0.81
C SER A 88 -2.74 -2.80 0.31
N TRP A 89 -2.92 -2.93 -1.01
CA TRP A 89 -3.93 -3.83 -1.59
C TRP A 89 -3.69 -5.28 -1.17
N LEU A 90 -2.47 -5.79 -1.34
CA LEU A 90 -2.16 -7.19 -1.02
C LEU A 90 -2.36 -7.48 0.48
N VAL A 91 -1.94 -6.57 1.36
CA VAL A 91 -2.12 -6.71 2.81
C VAL A 91 -3.59 -6.60 3.22
N ASP A 92 -4.35 -5.67 2.64
CA ASP A 92 -5.77 -5.49 3.00
C ASP A 92 -6.67 -6.62 2.43
N LEU A 93 -6.27 -7.27 1.32
CA LEU A 93 -6.96 -8.43 0.76
C LEU A 93 -6.59 -9.76 1.44
N PHE A 94 -5.30 -9.97 1.74
CA PHE A 94 -4.77 -11.29 2.14
C PHE A 94 -4.17 -11.32 3.56
N GLY A 95 -4.29 -10.23 4.31
CA GLY A 95 -3.80 -10.12 5.68
C GLY A 95 -2.31 -9.86 5.78
N GLU A 96 -1.73 -10.19 6.93
CA GLU A 96 -0.30 -10.01 7.17
C GLU A 96 0.53 -10.88 6.21
N LEU A 97 1.47 -10.22 5.54
CA LEU A 97 2.45 -10.84 4.66
C LEU A 97 3.85 -10.86 5.27
N SER A 98 4.72 -11.71 4.75
CA SER A 98 6.18 -11.71 5.03
C SER A 98 6.97 -11.68 3.72
N VAL A 99 8.20 -11.15 3.75
CA VAL A 99 9.07 -11.05 2.56
C VAL A 99 9.99 -12.27 2.49
N ARG A 100 9.87 -13.05 1.41
CA ARG A 100 10.71 -14.21 1.14
C ARG A 100 12.00 -13.84 0.39
N ALA A 101 11.87 -12.99 -0.63
CA ALA A 101 12.98 -12.52 -1.46
C ALA A 101 12.58 -11.21 -2.16
N ALA A 102 13.55 -10.43 -2.61
CA ALA A 102 13.30 -9.30 -3.48
C ALA A 102 14.49 -9.03 -4.42
N THR A 103 14.21 -8.55 -5.62
CA THR A 103 15.21 -8.12 -6.60
C THR A 103 14.89 -6.72 -7.10
N PHE A 104 15.93 -5.99 -7.49
CA PHE A 104 15.80 -4.68 -8.12
C PHE A 104 16.72 -4.60 -9.33
N GLU A 105 16.15 -4.26 -10.47
CA GLU A 105 16.82 -4.09 -11.75
C GLU A 105 16.68 -2.62 -12.15
N GLU A 106 17.77 -1.99 -12.58
CA GLU A 106 17.78 -0.59 -13.03
C GLU A 106 18.65 -0.43 -14.27
N ASP A 107 18.11 0.30 -15.26
CA ASP A 107 18.89 0.85 -16.37
C ASP A 107 18.65 2.36 -16.43
N ALA A 108 19.56 3.09 -15.77
CA ALA A 108 19.51 4.54 -15.69
C ALA A 108 19.56 5.23 -17.06
N LYS A 109 20.16 4.61 -18.08
CA LYS A 109 20.23 5.20 -19.44
C LYS A 109 18.87 5.16 -20.12
N GLN A 110 18.09 4.11 -19.84
CA GLN A 110 16.73 3.94 -20.37
C GLN A 110 15.65 4.50 -19.44
N GLY A 111 16.05 5.04 -18.27
CA GLY A 111 15.12 5.45 -17.22
C GLY A 111 14.23 4.30 -16.74
N TYR A 112 14.76 3.06 -16.82
CA TYR A 112 14.06 1.83 -16.48
C TYR A 112 14.38 1.42 -15.05
N SER A 113 13.38 0.99 -14.31
CA SER A 113 13.55 0.33 -13.02
C SER A 113 12.45 -0.69 -12.79
N LYS A 114 12.79 -1.86 -12.25
CA LYS A 114 11.83 -2.89 -11.87
C LYS A 114 12.21 -3.51 -10.53
N MET A 115 11.26 -3.47 -9.61
CA MET A 115 11.34 -4.19 -8.34
C MET A 115 10.41 -5.41 -8.41
N THR A 116 10.92 -6.58 -8.02
CA THR A 116 10.11 -7.80 -7.85
C THR A 116 10.26 -8.30 -6.43
N ALA A 117 9.17 -8.38 -5.67
CA ALA A 117 9.14 -8.90 -4.32
C ALA A 117 8.34 -10.21 -4.27
N GLN A 118 8.91 -11.22 -3.62
CA GLN A 118 8.29 -12.50 -3.31
C GLN A 118 7.80 -12.45 -1.87
N LEU A 119 6.50 -12.59 -1.68
CA LEU A 119 5.79 -12.46 -0.41
C LEU A 119 5.11 -13.79 -0.05
N LEU A 120 4.84 -14.00 1.22
CA LEU A 120 4.06 -15.12 1.74
C LEU A 120 2.96 -14.61 2.66
N THR A 121 1.74 -15.12 2.51
CA THR A 121 0.68 -14.99 3.51
C THR A 121 1.02 -15.78 4.79
N SER A 122 0.29 -15.54 5.88
CA SER A 122 0.46 -16.30 7.14
C SER A 122 0.26 -17.81 6.98
N ASP A 123 -0.54 -18.25 6.02
CA ASP A 123 -0.74 -19.66 5.65
C ASP A 123 0.17 -20.12 4.49
N SER A 124 1.26 -19.39 4.26
CA SER A 124 2.34 -19.72 3.31
C SER A 124 1.92 -19.78 1.83
N LYS A 125 0.90 -19.02 1.42
CA LYS A 125 0.54 -18.86 0.02
C LYS A 125 1.45 -17.82 -0.64
N PRO A 126 2.08 -18.13 -1.79
CA PRO A 126 3.00 -17.23 -2.45
C PRO A 126 2.27 -16.09 -3.15
N LEU A 127 2.82 -14.88 -3.00
CA LEU A 127 2.40 -13.68 -3.70
C LEU A 127 3.62 -13.02 -4.36
N THR A 128 3.51 -12.61 -5.62
CA THR A 128 4.52 -11.82 -6.31
C THR A 128 4.04 -10.39 -6.51
N TRP A 129 4.80 -9.41 -6.03
CA TRP A 129 4.54 -7.99 -6.29
C TRP A 129 5.62 -7.40 -7.19
N ILE A 130 5.21 -6.76 -8.29
CA ILE A 130 6.10 -6.10 -9.25
C ILE A 130 5.74 -4.63 -9.38
N GLU A 131 6.74 -3.74 -9.24
CA GLU A 131 6.67 -2.33 -9.64
C GLU A 131 7.67 -2.09 -10.78
N GLU A 132 7.16 -1.77 -11.96
CA GLU A 132 7.95 -1.49 -13.16
C GLU A 132 7.74 -0.04 -13.61
N ARG A 133 8.84 0.64 -13.93
CA ARG A 133 8.85 2.05 -14.33
C ARG A 133 9.77 2.27 -15.51
N GLN A 134 9.28 2.99 -16.52
CA GLN A 134 10.08 3.43 -17.65
C GLN A 134 9.38 4.58 -18.38
N ALA A 135 10.15 5.47 -19.01
CA ALA A 135 9.56 6.49 -19.88
C ALA A 135 8.70 5.84 -20.99
N GLY A 136 7.48 6.35 -21.19
CA GLY A 136 6.55 5.85 -22.20
C GLY A 136 5.71 4.64 -21.80
N LEU A 137 5.97 3.98 -20.67
CA LEU A 137 5.11 2.88 -20.21
C LEU A 137 3.73 3.40 -19.81
N PRO A 138 2.64 2.80 -20.32
CA PRO A 138 1.29 3.16 -19.90
C PRO A 138 1.09 2.76 -18.44
N ARG A 139 0.30 3.57 -17.72
CA ARG A 139 -0.11 3.24 -16.37
C ARG A 139 -1.06 2.04 -16.40
N THR A 140 -0.58 0.88 -15.97
CA THR A 140 -1.37 -0.35 -15.93
C THR A 140 -1.21 -1.07 -14.59
N LYS A 141 -2.28 -1.76 -14.18
CA LYS A 141 -2.30 -2.63 -13.01
C LYS A 141 -2.86 -3.98 -13.45
N LYS A 142 -2.06 -5.03 -13.38
CA LYS A 142 -2.42 -6.40 -13.77
C LYS A 142 -2.39 -7.28 -12.53
N ILE A 143 -3.39 -8.15 -12.40
CA ILE A 143 -3.46 -9.14 -11.33
C ILE A 143 -3.49 -10.54 -11.95
N ASN A 144 -3.01 -11.52 -11.22
CA ASN A 144 -3.29 -12.93 -11.46
C ASN A 144 -3.39 -13.60 -10.09
N PHE A 145 -4.60 -13.73 -9.56
CA PHE A 145 -4.87 -14.38 -8.26
C PHE A 145 -5.56 -15.71 -8.51
N VAL A 146 -4.92 -16.79 -8.06
CA VAL A 146 -5.42 -18.16 -8.19
C VAL A 146 -6.04 -18.53 -6.85
N PHE A 147 -7.33 -18.84 -6.85
CA PHE A 147 -8.07 -19.31 -5.68
C PHE A 147 -8.45 -20.77 -5.85
N ASP A 148 -8.86 -21.41 -4.76
CA ASP A 148 -9.50 -22.72 -4.85
C ASP A 148 -10.79 -22.62 -5.68
N GLY A 149 -10.77 -23.23 -6.87
CA GLY A 149 -11.89 -23.29 -7.80
C GLY A 149 -12.01 -22.18 -8.86
N PHE A 150 -11.21 -21.09 -8.81
CA PHE A 150 -11.24 -20.05 -9.86
C PHE A 150 -9.97 -19.19 -9.92
N THR A 151 -9.85 -18.37 -10.96
CA THR A 151 -8.71 -17.44 -11.14
C THR A 151 -9.18 -16.06 -11.58
N LEU A 152 -8.63 -15.02 -10.97
CA LEU A 152 -8.84 -13.62 -11.34
C LEU A 152 -7.61 -13.05 -12.04
N THR A 153 -7.74 -12.78 -13.34
CA THR A 153 -6.67 -12.21 -14.18
C THR A 153 -6.87 -10.72 -14.50
N GLN A 154 -8.01 -10.16 -14.08
CA GLN A 154 -8.38 -8.77 -14.30
C GLN A 154 -9.08 -8.23 -13.07
N ILE A 155 -8.89 -6.94 -12.82
CA ILE A 155 -9.61 -6.24 -11.75
C ILE A 155 -11.06 -6.11 -12.22
N PRO A 156 -12.04 -6.56 -11.43
CA PRO A 156 -13.43 -6.47 -11.82
C PRO A 156 -13.83 -4.99 -12.00
N PRO A 157 -14.54 -4.66 -13.09
CA PRO A 157 -14.97 -3.28 -13.33
C PRO A 157 -16.02 -2.89 -12.27
N ALA A 158 -15.87 -1.70 -11.71
CA ALA A 158 -16.87 -1.13 -10.80
C ALA A 158 -17.53 0.12 -11.39
N PRO A 159 -18.80 0.40 -11.06
CA PRO A 159 -19.41 1.67 -11.40
C PRO A 159 -18.65 2.83 -10.74
N ARG A 160 -18.66 4.00 -11.36
CA ARG A 160 -18.02 5.19 -10.78
C ARG A 160 -18.75 5.61 -9.50
N GLY A 161 -17.97 5.87 -8.46
CA GLY A 161 -18.48 6.44 -7.20
C GLY A 161 -19.00 7.86 -7.40
N THR A 162 -19.93 8.27 -6.54
CA THR A 162 -20.52 9.63 -6.55
C THR A 162 -19.65 10.66 -5.85
N VAL A 163 -18.71 10.22 -5.00
CA VAL A 163 -17.79 11.08 -4.23
C VAL A 163 -16.37 10.85 -4.72
N GLY A 164 -15.62 11.93 -4.99
CA GLY A 164 -14.22 11.85 -5.40
C GLY A 164 -13.34 11.22 -4.31
N LEU A 165 -12.28 10.49 -4.71
CA LEU A 165 -11.44 9.71 -3.79
C LEU A 165 -10.82 10.55 -2.66
N PHE A 166 -10.25 11.71 -3.01
CA PHE A 166 -9.69 12.64 -2.02
C PHE A 166 -10.75 13.20 -1.06
N MET A 167 -11.99 13.39 -1.52
CA MET A 167 -13.08 13.80 -0.65
C MET A 167 -13.50 12.65 0.28
N GLN A 168 -13.54 11.40 -0.21
CA GLN A 168 -13.79 10.23 0.63
C GLN A 168 -12.73 10.15 1.74
N ASP A 169 -11.46 10.32 1.39
CA ASP A 169 -10.36 10.30 2.36
C ASP A 169 -10.44 11.45 3.37
N LEU A 170 -10.71 12.68 2.91
CA LEU A 170 -10.92 13.84 3.78
C LEU A 170 -12.09 13.65 4.77
N ILE A 171 -13.16 12.98 4.35
CA ILE A 171 -14.28 12.62 5.22
C ILE A 171 -13.80 11.64 6.30
N LEU A 172 -12.98 10.63 5.96
CA LEU A 172 -12.39 9.72 6.94
C LEU A 172 -11.51 10.48 7.93
N PHE A 173 -10.64 11.38 7.46
CA PHE A 173 -9.84 12.23 8.34
C PHE A 173 -10.72 13.07 9.28
N SER A 174 -11.78 13.68 8.76
CA SER A 174 -12.74 14.48 9.55
C SER A 174 -13.48 13.67 10.61
N ALA A 175 -13.82 12.41 10.31
CA ALA A 175 -14.43 11.49 11.26
C ALA A 175 -13.48 11.16 12.43
N LYS A 176 -12.18 10.97 12.15
CA LYS A 176 -11.15 10.77 13.18
C LYS A 176 -11.04 12.00 14.10
N LEU A 177 -11.02 13.20 13.52
CA LEU A 177 -11.00 14.46 14.30
C LEU A 177 -12.22 14.63 15.20
N SER A 178 -13.38 14.12 14.77
CA SER A 178 -14.64 14.24 15.49
C SER A 178 -14.90 13.12 16.50
N GLY A 179 -13.94 12.20 16.68
CA GLY A 179 -14.08 11.05 17.58
C GLY A 179 -15.14 10.03 17.11
N GLN A 180 -15.48 10.03 15.83
CA GLN A 180 -16.50 9.12 15.25
C GLN A 180 -15.93 7.75 14.85
N VAL A 181 -14.60 7.60 14.84
CA VAL A 181 -13.90 6.35 14.57
C VAL A 181 -13.47 5.73 15.90
N SER A 182 -13.73 4.45 16.10
CA SER A 182 -13.39 3.75 17.34
C SER A 182 -11.87 3.59 17.51
N THR A 183 -11.41 3.40 18.75
CA THR A 183 -9.99 3.18 19.04
C THR A 183 -9.48 1.89 18.36
N GLU A 184 -10.33 0.87 18.28
CA GLU A 184 -10.03 -0.42 17.66
C GLU A 184 -9.87 -0.29 16.14
N GLU A 185 -10.65 0.57 15.48
CA GLU A 185 -10.50 0.86 14.05
C GLU A 185 -9.22 1.67 13.77
N LEU A 186 -8.94 2.67 14.61
CA LEU A 186 -7.71 3.47 14.51
C LEU A 186 -6.46 2.58 14.69
N ASP A 187 -6.47 1.68 15.67
CA ASP A 187 -5.34 0.79 15.92
C ASP A 187 -5.13 -0.21 14.78
N ARG A 188 -6.22 -0.78 14.24
CA ARG A 188 -6.15 -1.71 13.10
C ARG A 188 -5.55 -1.04 11.86
N GLU A 189 -5.95 0.20 11.58
CA GLU A 189 -5.39 0.98 10.50
C GLU A 189 -3.90 1.26 10.72
N ARG A 190 -3.52 1.72 11.92
CA ARG A 190 -2.12 1.96 12.31
C ARG A 190 -1.26 0.71 12.13
N VAL A 191 -1.73 -0.44 12.61
CA VAL A 191 -1.03 -1.73 12.50
C VAL A 191 -0.82 -2.10 11.03
N ARG A 192 -1.85 -2.00 10.18
CA ARG A 192 -1.74 -2.27 8.74
C ARG A 192 -0.71 -1.35 8.06
N ILE A 193 -0.75 -0.06 8.35
CA ILE A 193 0.18 0.94 7.79
C ILE A 193 1.63 0.60 8.18
N LEU A 194 1.88 0.40 9.47
CA LEU A 194 3.21 0.07 9.98
C LEU A 194 3.71 -1.27 9.43
N HIS A 195 2.81 -2.24 9.24
CA HIS A 195 3.13 -3.51 8.57
C HIS A 195 3.61 -3.29 7.13
N CYS A 196 2.87 -2.51 6.33
CA CYS A 196 3.24 -2.20 4.95
C CYS A 196 4.60 -1.48 4.88
N LEU A 197 4.86 -0.53 5.78
CA LEU A 197 6.14 0.19 5.83
C LEU A 197 7.30 -0.70 6.27
N GLY A 198 7.06 -1.64 7.19
CA GLY A 198 8.02 -2.66 7.60
C GLY A 198 8.39 -3.60 6.44
N LEU A 199 7.39 -4.05 5.69
CA LEU A 199 7.60 -4.85 4.47
C LEU A 199 8.37 -4.06 3.41
N ALA A 200 8.01 -2.79 3.15
CA ALA A 200 8.70 -1.94 2.19
C ALA A 200 10.18 -1.73 2.55
N GLN A 201 10.47 -1.48 3.83
CA GLN A 201 11.83 -1.40 4.36
C GLN A 201 12.59 -2.72 4.10
N LYS A 202 11.99 -3.87 4.44
CA LYS A 202 12.63 -5.18 4.27
C LYS A 202 12.93 -5.51 2.81
N ILE A 203 12.01 -5.18 1.90
CA ILE A 203 12.21 -5.34 0.46
C ILE A 203 13.39 -4.49 -0.01
N GLN A 204 13.45 -3.22 0.42
CA GLN A 204 14.57 -2.34 0.07
C GLN A 204 15.91 -2.89 0.55
N GLU A 205 15.98 -3.43 1.77
CA GLU A 205 17.20 -4.04 2.33
C GLU A 205 17.66 -5.25 1.51
N LEU A 206 16.72 -6.13 1.12
CA LEU A 206 17.01 -7.32 0.32
C LEU A 206 17.49 -6.98 -1.09
N CYS A 207 16.94 -5.92 -1.70
CA CYS A 207 17.38 -5.45 -3.03
C CYS A 207 18.76 -4.78 -3.03
N LYS A 208 19.30 -4.41 -1.86
CA LYS A 208 20.62 -3.79 -1.70
C LYS A 208 21.70 -4.78 -1.26
N SER A 209 21.31 -6.00 -0.91
CA SER A 209 22.20 -7.08 -0.44
C SER A 209 22.77 -7.85 -1.63
#